data_AF-A0A1B7LBK3-F1
#
_entry.id   AF-A0A1B7LBK3-F1
#
_cell.length_a   1.000
_cell.length_b   1.000
_cell.length_c   1.000
_cell.angle_alpha   90.00
_cell.angle_beta   90.00
_cell.angle_gamma   90.00
#
_symmetry.space_group_name_H-M   'P 1'
#
loop_
_entity.id
_entity.type
_entity.pdbx_description
1 polymer ?
#
loop_
_entity_poly.entity_id
_entity_poly.type
_entity_poly.pdbx_seq_one_letter_code
_entity_poly.pdbx_strand_id
1 'polypeptide(L)'
;MEDLRSRVAYLQGLSAGMDLSPESKEGRLLGGIIDVLNDFADSFGRLEEAHGQLEDYLESIDEDLYTLEDEIYDQDDDQEQAEYMEVKCPRCGETVCFDAGIVEDDDVIEVTCPNCDEVVFINDDRFEAADEPEMLEGRACGGEEEDDI
;
A
#
# COMPACT_ATOMS: atom_id res chain seq x y z
N MET A 1 -2.17 28.59 18.83
CA MET A 1 -1.14 29.65 18.71
C MET A 1 -1.23 30.83 19.68
N GLU A 2 -2.42 31.33 20.03
CA GLU A 2 -2.57 32.51 20.90
C GLU A 2 -1.82 32.35 22.23
N ASP A 3 -1.72 31.12 22.74
CA ASP A 3 -1.04 30.79 23.99
C ASP A 3 0.47 31.10 23.96
N LEU A 4 1.20 30.73 22.90
CA LEU A 4 2.67 30.85 22.89
C LEU A 4 3.12 32.31 22.75
N ARG A 5 2.56 33.04 21.77
CA ARG A 5 2.84 34.48 21.61
C ARG A 5 2.41 35.27 22.84
N SER A 6 1.24 34.99 23.40
CA SER A 6 0.77 35.68 24.61
C SER A 6 1.66 35.39 25.82
N ARG A 7 2.17 34.16 25.95
CA ARG A 7 3.11 33.80 27.01
C ARG A 7 4.47 34.45 26.84
N VAL A 8 4.99 34.56 25.62
CA VAL A 8 6.24 35.30 25.35
C VAL A 8 6.05 36.79 25.64
N ALA A 9 4.94 37.39 25.21
CA ALA A 9 4.61 38.79 25.50
C ALA A 9 4.45 39.04 27.01
N TYR A 10 3.86 38.08 27.74
CA TYR A 10 3.78 38.13 29.20
C TYR A 10 5.17 38.09 29.85
N LEU A 11 6.08 37.23 29.39
CA LEU A 11 7.46 37.17 29.88
C LEU A 11 8.24 38.45 29.56
N GLN A 12 8.05 39.04 28.38
CA GLN A 12 8.61 40.35 28.03
C GLN A 12 8.12 41.44 29.01
N GLY A 13 6.82 41.51 29.27
CA GLY A 13 6.24 42.46 30.22
C GLY A 13 6.72 42.25 31.65
N LEU A 14 6.81 40.98 32.10
CA LEU A 14 7.34 40.63 33.41
C LEU A 14 8.82 41.05 33.53
N SER A 15 9.64 40.78 32.50
CA SER A 15 11.06 41.14 32.50
C SER A 15 11.29 42.65 32.54
N ALA A 16 10.43 43.44 31.89
CA ALA A 16 10.48 44.90 31.92
C ALA A 16 10.03 45.50 33.27
N GLY A 17 9.20 44.78 34.02
CA GLY A 17 8.75 45.17 35.37
C GLY A 17 9.68 44.69 36.49
N MET A 18 10.58 43.75 36.20
CA MET A 18 11.65 43.38 37.12
C MET A 18 12.78 44.40 36.98
N ASP A 19 13.36 44.85 38.09
CA ASP A 19 14.49 45.79 38.16
C ASP A 19 15.82 45.14 37.68
N LEU A 20 15.74 44.37 36.59
CA LEU A 20 16.86 43.70 35.95
C LEU A 20 17.61 44.74 35.14
N SER A 21 18.80 45.11 35.61
CA SER A 21 19.67 45.98 34.83
C SER A 21 19.98 45.30 33.49
N PRO A 22 19.72 45.95 32.34
CA PRO A 22 20.05 45.40 31.03
C PRO A 22 21.56 45.21 30.83
N GLU A 23 22.39 45.80 31.69
CA GLU A 23 23.85 45.61 31.67
C GLU A 23 24.32 44.49 32.61
N SER A 24 23.44 43.96 33.47
CA SER A 24 23.76 42.79 34.29
C SER A 24 23.90 41.53 33.44
N LYS A 25 24.71 40.57 33.89
CA LYS A 25 24.92 39.31 33.17
C LYS A 25 23.61 38.52 33.07
N GLU A 26 22.81 38.60 34.12
CA GLU A 26 21.51 37.96 34.27
C GLU A 26 20.47 38.61 33.34
N GLY A 27 20.43 39.95 33.28
CA GLY A 27 19.53 40.70 32.40
C GLY A 27 19.81 40.44 30.91
N ARG A 28 21.09 40.42 30.50
CA ARG A 28 21.47 40.09 29.12
C ARG A 28 21.11 38.65 28.74
N LEU A 29 21.29 37.70 29.65
CA LEU A 29 20.94 36.30 29.41
C LEU A 29 19.42 36.12 29.31
N LEU A 30 18.65 36.64 30.25
CA LEU A 30 17.19 36.51 30.27
C LEU A 30 16.53 37.23 29.09
N GLY A 31 17.01 38.43 28.75
CA GLY A 31 16.56 39.15 27.55
C GLY A 31 16.81 38.34 26.28
N GLY A 32 18.03 37.81 26.11
CA GLY A 32 18.35 36.97 24.96
C GLY A 32 17.51 35.68 24.89
N ILE A 33 17.18 35.06 26.03
CA ILE A 33 16.28 33.89 26.04
C ILE A 33 14.87 34.28 25.58
N ILE A 34 14.35 35.41 26.06
CA ILE A 34 13.02 35.90 25.69
C ILE A 34 12.96 36.25 24.20
N ASP A 35 14.02 36.86 23.66
CA ASP A 35 14.12 37.19 22.23
C ASP A 35 14.09 35.92 21.36
N VAL A 36 14.88 34.90 21.72
CA VAL A 36 14.87 33.60 21.01
C VAL A 36 13.50 32.93 21.09
N LEU A 37 12.82 33.01 22.24
CA LEU A 37 11.46 32.48 22.38
C LEU A 37 10.44 33.24 21.51
N ASN A 38 10.64 34.55 21.31
CA ASN A 38 9.82 35.34 20.39
C ASN A 38 10.03 34.92 18.93
N ASP A 39 11.28 34.79 18.51
CA ASP A 39 11.62 34.31 17.16
C ASP A 39 11.09 32.89 16.91
N PHE A 40 11.11 32.04 17.94
CA PHE A 40 10.53 30.70 17.89
C PHE A 40 9.00 30.77 17.74
N ALA A 41 8.32 31.61 18.53
CA ALA A 41 6.87 31.77 18.44
C ALA A 41 6.43 32.28 17.05
N ASP A 42 7.19 33.20 16.46
CA ASP A 42 6.95 33.70 15.11
C ASP A 42 7.20 32.65 14.03
N SER A 43 8.29 31.89 14.16
CA SER A 43 8.62 30.81 13.21
C SER A 43 7.62 29.66 13.27
N PHE A 44 7.18 29.32 14.48
CA PHE A 44 6.15 28.30 14.69
C PHE A 44 4.81 28.73 14.08
N GLY A 45 4.43 30.01 14.23
CA GLY A 45 3.21 30.52 13.61
C GLY A 45 3.22 30.42 12.09
N ARG A 46 4.36 30.74 11.45
CA ARG A 46 4.52 30.55 10.00
C ARG A 46 4.46 29.08 9.58
N LEU A 47 4.99 28.19 10.42
CA LEU A 47 4.96 26.74 10.15
C LEU A 47 3.53 26.21 10.20
N GLU A 48 2.74 26.64 11.19
CA GLU A 48 1.33 26.22 11.32
C GLU A 48 0.49 26.74 10.15
N GLU A 49 0.72 27.99 9.69
CA GLU A 49 0.08 28.52 8.49
C GLU A 49 0.43 27.70 7.23
N ALA A 50 1.71 27.37 7.04
CA ALA A 50 2.14 26.52 5.93
C ALA A 50 1.57 25.09 6.02
N HIS A 51 1.41 24.56 7.24
CA HIS A 51 0.79 23.27 7.47
C HIS A 51 -0.70 23.29 7.12
N GLY A 52 -1.44 24.32 7.52
CA GLY A 52 -2.85 24.47 7.15
C GLY A 52 -3.04 24.53 5.63
N GLN A 53 -2.19 25.28 4.92
CA GLN A 53 -2.21 25.30 3.45
C GLN A 53 -1.94 23.93 2.82
N LEU A 54 -1.10 23.11 3.45
CA LEU A 54 -0.84 21.75 3.00
C LEU A 54 -2.03 20.83 3.27
N GLU A 55 -2.69 20.97 4.42
CA GLU A 55 -3.94 20.24 4.73
C GLU A 55 -5.02 20.56 3.69
N ASP A 56 -5.25 21.84 3.39
CA ASP A 56 -6.21 22.26 2.36
C ASP A 56 -5.88 21.64 0.98
N TYR A 57 -4.59 21.60 0.62
CA TYR A 57 -4.16 21.00 -0.64
C TYR A 57 -4.35 19.48 -0.65
N LEU A 58 -4.09 18.80 0.46
CA LEU A 58 -4.33 17.36 0.58
C LEU A 58 -5.82 17.03 0.53
N GLU A 59 -6.68 17.84 1.15
CA GLU A 59 -8.13 17.70 1.07
C GLU A 59 -8.62 17.86 -0.37
N SER A 60 -8.05 18.81 -1.14
CA SER A 60 -8.38 18.94 -2.57
C SER A 60 -7.98 17.73 -3.40
N ILE A 61 -6.85 17.09 -3.09
CA ILE A 61 -6.44 15.86 -3.76
C ILE A 61 -7.39 14.71 -3.41
N ASP A 62 -7.78 14.60 -2.14
CA ASP A 62 -8.72 13.57 -1.68
C ASP A 62 -10.07 13.71 -2.38
N GLU A 63 -10.60 14.93 -2.51
CA GLU A 63 -11.85 15.21 -3.24
C GLU A 63 -11.75 14.87 -4.73
N ASP A 64 -10.64 15.23 -5.38
CA ASP A 64 -10.38 14.87 -6.78
C ASP A 64 -10.31 13.35 -6.99
N LEU A 65 -9.64 12.64 -6.08
CA LEU A 65 -9.53 11.18 -6.12
C LEU A 65 -10.87 10.50 -5.86
N TYR A 66 -11.66 11.01 -4.91
CA TYR A 66 -13.00 10.51 -4.65
C TYR A 66 -13.91 10.65 -5.87
N THR A 67 -13.83 11.80 -6.56
CA THR A 67 -14.58 12.01 -7.81
C THR A 67 -14.13 11.03 -8.90
N LEU A 68 -12.83 10.78 -9.03
CA LEU A 68 -12.30 9.81 -9.98
C LEU A 68 -12.74 8.37 -9.62
N GLU A 69 -12.78 8.04 -8.34
CA GLU A 69 -13.25 6.75 -7.85
C GLU A 69 -14.72 6.55 -8.22
N ASP A 70 -15.56 7.55 -7.98
CA ASP A 70 -16.99 7.54 -8.35
C ASP A 70 -17.17 7.39 -9.88
N GLU A 71 -16.39 8.12 -10.67
CA GLU A 71 -16.49 8.03 -12.14
C GLU A 71 -16.05 6.67 -12.71
N ILE A 72 -15.05 6.02 -12.11
CA ILE A 72 -14.47 4.77 -12.60
C ILE A 72 -15.17 3.54 -12.01
N TYR A 73 -15.46 3.55 -10.71
CA TYR A 73 -15.96 2.37 -10.00
C TYR A 73 -17.49 2.38 -9.82
N ASP A 74 -18.14 3.55 -9.77
CA ASP A 74 -19.61 3.65 -9.59
C ASP A 74 -20.37 3.53 -10.93
N GLN A 75 -19.68 3.51 -12.08
CA GLN A 75 -20.26 3.14 -13.38
C GLN A 75 -20.33 1.61 -13.63
N ASP A 76 -19.73 0.81 -12.74
CA ASP A 76 -19.69 -0.66 -12.83
C ASP A 76 -20.59 -1.36 -11.79
N ASP A 77 -21.58 -0.66 -11.22
CA ASP A 77 -22.63 -1.29 -10.39
C ASP A 77 -23.58 -2.21 -11.20
N ASP A 78 -23.33 -2.35 -12.53
CA ASP A 78 -23.95 -3.30 -13.45
C ASP A 78 -22.92 -4.00 -14.38
N GLN A 79 -21.62 -4.01 -14.03
CA GLN A 79 -20.61 -4.83 -14.72
C GLN A 79 -19.97 -5.76 -13.68
N GLU A 80 -20.24 -7.05 -13.87
CA GLU A 80 -19.53 -8.18 -13.30
C GLU A 80 -18.14 -7.75 -12.79
N GLN A 81 -17.94 -7.77 -11.46
CA GLN A 81 -16.59 -7.74 -10.89
C GLN A 81 -15.75 -8.64 -11.78
N ALA A 82 -14.85 -8.08 -12.57
CA ALA A 82 -13.94 -8.85 -13.38
C ALA A 82 -13.16 -9.70 -12.38
N GLU A 83 -13.61 -10.94 -12.18
CA GLU A 83 -13.13 -11.80 -11.13
C GLU A 83 -11.74 -12.21 -11.59
N TYR A 84 -10.70 -11.56 -11.10
CA TYR A 84 -9.34 -11.89 -11.52
C TYR A 84 -8.91 -13.17 -10.80
N MET A 85 -8.45 -14.16 -11.56
CA MET A 85 -7.88 -15.40 -11.02
C MET A 85 -6.35 -15.28 -10.94
N GLU A 86 -5.78 -15.65 -9.79
CA GLU A 86 -4.33 -15.69 -9.56
C GLU A 86 -3.80 -17.12 -9.59
N VAL A 87 -2.84 -17.40 -10.48
CA VAL A 87 -2.18 -18.70 -10.59
C VAL A 87 -0.66 -18.53 -10.50
N LYS A 88 -0.01 -19.37 -9.71
CA LYS A 88 1.46 -19.38 -9.62
C LYS A 88 2.05 -20.19 -10.77
N CYS A 89 2.94 -19.56 -11.54
CA CYS A 89 3.66 -20.24 -12.60
C CYS A 89 4.54 -21.36 -12.03
N PRO A 90 4.43 -22.61 -12.50
CA PRO A 90 5.20 -23.74 -11.97
C PRO A 90 6.70 -23.65 -12.29
N ARG A 91 7.06 -22.90 -13.34
CA ARG A 91 8.44 -22.80 -13.83
C ARG A 91 9.24 -21.69 -13.15
N CYS A 92 8.68 -20.48 -13.07
CA CYS A 92 9.39 -19.31 -12.51
C CYS A 92 8.89 -18.86 -11.13
N GLY A 93 7.75 -19.37 -10.66
CA GLY A 93 7.18 -19.04 -9.36
C GLY A 93 6.50 -17.67 -9.29
N GLU A 94 6.43 -16.94 -10.41
CA GLU A 94 5.73 -15.66 -10.51
C GLU A 94 4.21 -15.88 -10.47
N THR A 95 3.48 -14.96 -9.82
CA THR A 95 2.01 -14.99 -9.82
C THR A 95 1.50 -14.33 -11.10
N VAL A 96 0.72 -15.07 -11.88
CA VAL A 96 0.06 -14.58 -13.09
C VAL A 96 -1.41 -14.32 -12.74
N CYS A 97 -1.89 -13.10 -13.01
CA CYS A 97 -3.28 -12.70 -12.84
C CYS A 97 -3.95 -12.57 -14.21
N PHE A 98 -5.10 -13.20 -14.40
CA PHE A 98 -5.90 -13.13 -15.63
C PHE A 98 -7.39 -13.11 -15.30
N ASP A 99 -8.22 -12.75 -16.28
CA ASP A 99 -9.67 -12.65 -16.16
C ASP A 99 -10.32 -14.04 -15.96
N ALA A 100 -11.13 -14.25 -14.92
CA ALA A 100 -11.81 -15.52 -14.68
C ALA A 100 -12.91 -15.80 -15.70
N GLY A 101 -13.36 -14.82 -16.49
CA GLY A 101 -14.21 -15.06 -17.65
C GLY A 101 -13.57 -16.00 -18.68
N ILE A 102 -12.23 -16.11 -18.69
CA ILE A 102 -11.49 -17.08 -19.52
C ILE A 102 -11.82 -18.53 -19.15
N VAL A 103 -12.31 -18.80 -17.92
CA VAL A 103 -12.67 -20.15 -17.44
C VAL A 103 -14.04 -20.61 -17.97
N GLU A 104 -14.89 -19.68 -18.39
CA GLU A 104 -16.23 -20.01 -18.89
C GLU A 104 -16.37 -19.74 -20.41
N ASP A 105 -15.27 -19.37 -21.07
CA ASP A 105 -15.25 -19.10 -22.51
C ASP A 105 -15.45 -20.39 -23.33
N ASP A 106 -16.26 -20.28 -24.39
CA ASP A 106 -16.53 -21.38 -25.33
C ASP A 106 -15.28 -21.73 -26.18
N ASP A 107 -14.34 -20.79 -26.33
CA ASP A 107 -13.08 -20.96 -27.06
C ASP A 107 -11.96 -21.52 -26.15
N VAL A 108 -11.11 -22.39 -26.71
CA VAL A 108 -9.95 -22.92 -25.98
C VAL A 108 -8.86 -21.85 -25.89
N ILE A 109 -8.71 -21.28 -24.70
CA ILE A 109 -7.73 -20.24 -24.39
C ILE A 109 -6.61 -20.82 -23.51
N GLU A 110 -5.36 -20.59 -23.92
CA GLU A 110 -4.16 -20.93 -23.16
C GLU A 110 -3.55 -19.66 -22.55
N VAL A 111 -3.48 -19.60 -21.22
CA VAL A 111 -2.84 -18.48 -20.51
C VAL A 111 -1.36 -18.80 -20.35
N THR A 112 -0.50 -17.90 -20.81
CA THR A 112 0.96 -18.04 -20.73
C THR A 112 1.56 -17.07 -19.72
N CYS A 113 2.64 -17.50 -19.06
CA CYS A 113 3.36 -16.66 -18.11
C CYS A 113 4.20 -15.61 -18.87
N PRO A 114 4.03 -14.30 -18.61
CA PRO A 114 4.77 -13.24 -19.31
C PRO A 114 6.28 -13.23 -19.02
N ASN A 115 6.73 -13.96 -18.00
CA ASN A 115 8.14 -14.02 -17.60
C ASN A 115 8.91 -15.19 -18.25
N CYS A 116 8.22 -16.27 -18.62
CA CYS A 116 8.91 -17.48 -19.09
C CYS A 116 8.19 -18.24 -20.22
N ASP A 117 7.10 -17.67 -20.75
CA ASP A 117 6.27 -18.19 -21.83
C ASP A 117 5.73 -19.61 -21.60
N GLU A 118 5.73 -20.07 -20.35
CA GLU A 118 5.15 -21.36 -19.95
C GLU A 118 3.63 -21.24 -19.84
N VAL A 119 2.88 -22.24 -20.30
CA VAL A 119 1.42 -22.29 -20.15
C VAL A 119 1.08 -22.54 -18.67
N VAL A 120 0.29 -21.65 -18.08
CA VAL A 120 -0.10 -21.70 -16.67
C VAL A 120 -1.55 -22.15 -16.46
N PHE A 121 -2.41 -22.02 -17.48
CA PHE A 121 -3.82 -22.40 -17.41
C PHE A 121 -4.39 -22.66 -18.82
N ILE A 122 -5.33 -23.60 -18.94
CA ILE A 122 -6.04 -23.95 -20.19
C ILE A 122 -7.51 -24.17 -19.86
N ASN A 123 -8.42 -23.58 -20.64
CA ASN A 123 -9.87 -23.67 -20.40
C ASN A 123 -10.60 -24.83 -21.12
N ASP A 124 -9.96 -25.96 -21.41
CA ASP A 124 -10.61 -27.06 -22.15
C ASP A 124 -11.02 -28.21 -21.21
N ASP A 125 -12.34 -28.40 -21.03
CA ASP A 125 -12.95 -29.52 -20.31
C ASP A 125 -12.78 -30.88 -21.04
N ARG A 126 -12.25 -30.90 -22.27
CA ARG A 126 -12.06 -32.14 -23.05
C ARG A 126 -10.72 -32.81 -22.86
N PHE A 127 -9.86 -32.32 -21.96
CA PHE A 127 -8.63 -33.02 -21.61
C PHE A 127 -8.93 -34.16 -20.62
N GLU A 128 -9.42 -35.28 -21.14
CA GLU A 128 -9.19 -36.58 -20.51
C GLU A 128 -7.67 -36.71 -20.33
N ALA A 129 -7.23 -36.71 -19.07
CA ALA A 129 -5.85 -36.86 -18.69
C ALA A 129 -5.22 -38.04 -19.45
N ALA A 130 -4.30 -37.75 -20.36
CA ALA A 130 -3.43 -38.73 -21.01
C ALA A 130 -2.36 -39.30 -20.05
N ASP A 131 -2.73 -39.51 -18.78
CA ASP A 131 -1.93 -40.13 -17.72
C ASP A 131 -2.56 -41.46 -17.27
N GLU A 132 -3.23 -42.20 -18.16
CA GLU A 132 -3.37 -43.64 -17.97
C GLU A 132 -2.11 -44.33 -18.51
N PRO A 133 -1.22 -44.87 -17.65
CA PRO A 133 -0.13 -45.71 -18.14
C PRO A 133 -0.72 -46.97 -18.77
N GLU A 134 -0.57 -47.12 -20.08
CA GLU A 134 -0.85 -48.36 -20.80
C GLU A 134 -0.04 -49.52 -20.21
N MET A 135 -0.67 -50.34 -19.37
CA MET A 135 -0.08 -51.59 -18.88
C MET A 135 -0.26 -52.68 -19.94
N LEU A 136 0.71 -52.75 -20.86
CA LEU A 136 0.90 -53.86 -21.80
C LEU A 136 0.90 -55.22 -21.10
N GLU A 137 -0.05 -56.09 -21.46
CA GLU A 137 -0.13 -57.47 -21.00
C GLU A 137 1.08 -58.30 -21.48
N GLY A 138 1.85 -58.83 -20.52
CA GLY A 138 3.01 -59.67 -20.75
C GLY A 138 3.09 -60.86 -19.78
N ARG A 139 2.35 -61.92 -20.13
CA ARG A 139 2.25 -63.24 -19.49
C ARG A 139 3.60 -63.92 -19.16
N ALA A 140 3.74 -64.42 -17.93
CA ALA A 140 4.37 -65.71 -17.62
C ALA A 140 3.78 -66.30 -16.33
N CYS A 141 3.50 -67.60 -16.37
CA CYS A 141 2.82 -68.39 -15.36
C CYS A 141 3.79 -69.40 -14.71
N GLY A 142 3.57 -69.69 -13.42
CA GLY A 142 4.22 -70.73 -12.59
C GLY A 142 5.19 -70.14 -11.55
N GLY A 143 5.15 -70.45 -10.26
CA GLY A 143 4.38 -71.38 -9.42
C GLY A 143 5.07 -71.47 -8.04
N GLU A 144 4.31 -71.87 -7.02
CA GLU A 144 4.75 -72.42 -5.70
C GLU A 144 5.27 -71.39 -4.66
N GLU A 145 4.51 -71.07 -3.61
CA GLU A 145 4.37 -71.76 -2.31
C GLU A 145 5.42 -71.31 -1.26
N GLU A 146 4.88 -70.93 -0.10
CA GLU A 146 5.43 -70.94 1.27
C GLU A 146 6.43 -69.86 1.74
N ASP A 147 5.93 -69.09 2.73
CA ASP A 147 6.52 -68.64 4.00
C ASP A 147 8.06 -68.58 4.13
N ASP A 148 8.59 -67.40 4.47
CA ASP A 148 9.26 -67.12 5.77
C ASP A 148 10.09 -65.82 5.73
N ILE A 149 9.91 -65.04 6.83
CA ILE A 149 10.80 -64.01 7.42
C ILE A 149 11.04 -62.69 6.67
#